data_AF-A0A5C6AH08-F1
#
_entry.id   AF-A0A5C6AH08-F1
#
_cell.length_a   1.000
_cell.length_b   1.000
_cell.length_c   1.000
_cell.angle_alpha   90.00
_cell.angle_beta   90.00
_cell.angle_gamma   90.00
#
_symmetry.space_group_name_H-M   'P 1'
#
loop_
_entity.id
_entity.type
_entity.pdbx_description
1 polymer ?
#
loop_
_entity_poly.entity_id
_entity_poly.type
_entity_poly.pdbx_seq_one_letter_code
_entity_poly.pdbx_strand_id
1 'polypeptide(L)'
;MSFTLPSINTLFRSRHLVSLVLIAWTLSVLPSTSADEPTASETPKVETPKVETPSDDGNTDESRPKRIAEYLTGATFTGQFTVAGKSDTKPESYTISSCEPLGHDDLYRLKVKIRYGDVDGEFPMDLKILWSGNTPVITMDAIWIPGLGTFSARVLIHQDRYAGTWQHDDKGGHLFGTIEKNARPNARPND
;
A
#
# COMPACT_ATOMS: atom_id res chain seq x y z
N MET A 1 -43.79 29.39 -30.61
CA MET A 1 -43.73 28.16 -31.41
C MET A 1 -43.69 27.01 -30.43
N SER A 2 -44.82 26.32 -30.28
CA SER A 2 -45.01 25.21 -29.36
C SER A 2 -44.73 23.91 -30.11
N PHE A 3 -43.85 23.06 -29.61
CA PHE A 3 -43.80 21.66 -30.03
C PHE A 3 -43.67 20.74 -28.82
N THR A 4 -44.62 19.81 -28.83
CA THR A 4 -45.11 18.84 -27.84
C THR A 4 -44.15 17.67 -27.60
N LEU A 5 -44.02 17.28 -26.34
CA LEU A 5 -43.52 15.96 -25.92
C LEU A 5 -44.63 14.91 -26.12
N PRO A 6 -44.32 13.67 -26.54
CA PRO A 6 -45.21 12.54 -26.32
C PRO A 6 -44.90 11.84 -25.00
N SER A 7 -45.98 11.50 -24.28
CA SER A 7 -45.97 10.68 -23.08
C SER A 7 -46.88 9.45 -23.31
N ILE A 8 -46.62 8.40 -22.54
CA ILE A 8 -47.56 7.37 -22.05
C ILE A 8 -47.76 6.08 -22.89
N ASN A 9 -47.18 5.03 -22.29
CA ASN A 9 -47.74 3.72 -21.93
C ASN A 9 -47.94 2.57 -22.93
N THR A 10 -47.69 1.41 -22.31
CA THR A 10 -48.30 0.09 -22.47
C THR A 10 -47.80 -0.76 -23.61
N LEU A 11 -47.00 -1.78 -23.28
CA LEU A 11 -47.35 -3.15 -23.66
C LEU A 11 -46.78 -4.17 -22.68
N PHE A 12 -47.71 -4.98 -22.22
CA PHE A 12 -47.67 -6.08 -21.26
C PHE A 12 -47.33 -7.38 -22.03
N ARG A 13 -46.52 -8.28 -21.44
CA ARG A 13 -46.53 -9.77 -21.53
C ARG A 13 -45.14 -10.33 -21.21
N SER A 14 -44.86 -10.98 -20.08
CA SER A 14 -45.34 -12.29 -19.59
C SER A 14 -44.80 -13.52 -20.35
N ARG A 15 -43.82 -14.19 -19.70
CA ARG A 15 -43.63 -15.65 -19.49
C ARG A 15 -42.91 -16.54 -20.54
N HIS A 16 -41.77 -17.07 -20.06
CA HIS A 16 -41.13 -18.40 -20.19
C HIS A 16 -40.83 -19.02 -21.58
N LEU A 17 -39.56 -19.38 -21.81
CA LEU A 17 -39.21 -20.73 -22.29
C LEU A 17 -37.79 -21.14 -21.86
N VAL A 18 -37.72 -22.31 -21.25
CA VAL A 18 -36.53 -23.09 -20.87
C VAL A 18 -36.01 -23.82 -22.10
N SER A 19 -34.69 -23.90 -22.30
CA SER A 19 -34.08 -24.93 -23.16
C SER A 19 -32.73 -25.39 -22.58
N LEU A 20 -32.77 -26.58 -21.99
CA LEU A 20 -31.63 -27.48 -21.77
C LEU A 20 -31.19 -28.07 -23.12
N VAL A 21 -29.89 -28.20 -23.35
CA VAL A 21 -29.33 -29.13 -24.36
C VAL A 21 -28.30 -30.02 -23.67
N LEU A 22 -28.68 -31.29 -23.52
CA LEU A 22 -27.84 -32.43 -23.14
C LEU A 22 -27.28 -33.07 -24.42
N ILE A 23 -25.97 -33.31 -24.47
CA ILE A 23 -25.38 -34.24 -25.44
C ILE A 23 -24.47 -35.20 -24.67
N ALA A 24 -24.91 -36.45 -24.58
CA ALA A 24 -24.16 -37.59 -24.08
C ALA A 24 -23.85 -38.52 -25.25
N TRP A 25 -22.58 -38.81 -25.51
CA TRP A 25 -22.15 -39.83 -26.49
C TRP A 25 -21.08 -40.75 -25.86
N THR A 26 -21.60 -41.87 -25.36
CA THR A 26 -21.14 -43.27 -25.40
C THR A 26 -19.64 -43.67 -25.38
N LEU A 27 -19.40 -44.56 -24.41
CA LEU A 27 -18.29 -45.46 -24.12
C LEU A 27 -17.88 -46.40 -25.29
N SER A 28 -16.58 -46.62 -25.48
CA SER A 28 -16.01 -47.83 -26.08
C SER A 28 -14.72 -48.20 -25.36
N VAL A 29 -14.68 -49.42 -24.84
CA VAL A 29 -13.60 -50.03 -24.05
C VAL A 29 -12.72 -50.88 -24.98
N LEU A 30 -11.40 -50.80 -24.84
CA LEU A 30 -10.44 -51.81 -25.32
C LEU A 30 -9.29 -52.01 -24.31
N PRO A 31 -8.60 -53.18 -24.34
CA PRO A 31 -8.10 -53.88 -23.16
C PRO A 31 -6.63 -53.60 -22.81
N SER A 32 -6.30 -53.83 -21.54
CA SER A 32 -4.95 -53.90 -21.00
C SER A 32 -4.21 -55.17 -21.49
N THR A 33 -2.97 -55.01 -21.94
CA THR A 33 -1.93 -56.04 -21.74
C THR A 33 -0.59 -55.37 -21.47
N SER A 34 0.05 -55.84 -20.41
CA SER A 34 1.24 -55.30 -19.76
C SER A 34 2.54 -55.73 -20.45
N ALA A 35 3.55 -54.88 -20.39
CA ALA A 35 4.96 -55.27 -20.33
C ALA A 35 5.74 -54.19 -19.56
N ASP A 36 5.98 -54.47 -18.27
CA ASP A 36 7.02 -53.92 -17.38
C ASP A 36 8.42 -54.20 -17.97
N GLU A 37 9.51 -53.45 -17.76
CA GLU A 37 10.07 -52.68 -16.62
C GLU A 37 11.20 -51.73 -17.19
N PRO A 38 11.93 -50.83 -16.46
CA PRO A 38 12.15 -50.81 -15.01
C PRO A 38 12.11 -49.44 -14.26
N THR A 39 11.87 -49.58 -12.96
CA THR A 39 12.40 -48.82 -11.80
C THR A 39 12.04 -47.34 -11.62
N ALA A 40 11.20 -47.13 -10.61
CA ALA A 40 10.95 -45.88 -9.91
C ALA A 40 12.19 -45.34 -9.17
N SER A 41 12.37 -44.01 -9.18
CA SER A 41 12.82 -43.27 -8.00
C SER A 41 12.43 -41.78 -8.10
N GLU A 42 11.61 -41.38 -7.13
CA GLU A 42 11.46 -40.05 -6.53
C GLU A 42 11.72 -38.80 -7.39
N THR A 43 10.63 -38.13 -7.78
CA THR A 43 10.69 -36.69 -8.07
C THR A 43 10.77 -35.94 -6.73
N PRO A 44 11.80 -35.12 -6.48
CA PRO A 44 11.90 -34.34 -5.26
C PRO A 44 10.73 -33.36 -5.15
N LYS A 45 10.02 -33.44 -4.02
CA LYS A 45 9.13 -32.40 -3.51
C LYS A 45 9.97 -31.14 -3.33
N VAL A 46 9.98 -30.25 -4.31
CA VAL A 46 10.49 -28.88 -4.15
C VAL A 46 9.52 -28.19 -3.21
N GLU A 47 9.91 -28.15 -1.95
CA GLU A 47 9.37 -27.30 -0.91
C GLU A 47 9.39 -25.87 -1.45
N THR A 48 8.22 -25.38 -1.86
CA THR A 48 8.06 -23.95 -2.12
C THR A 48 8.36 -23.26 -0.79
N PRO A 49 9.34 -22.34 -0.72
CA PRO A 49 9.53 -21.56 0.48
C PRO A 49 8.20 -20.89 0.80
N LYS A 50 7.63 -21.26 1.95
CA LYS A 50 6.54 -20.54 2.57
C LYS A 50 7.07 -19.12 2.78
N VAL A 51 6.83 -18.24 1.81
CA VAL A 51 6.84 -16.81 2.07
C VAL A 51 5.70 -16.63 3.05
N GLU A 52 6.07 -16.60 4.32
CA GLU A 52 5.22 -16.15 5.40
C GLU A 52 4.87 -14.69 5.07
N THR A 53 3.80 -14.55 4.28
CA THR A 53 2.93 -13.38 4.41
C THR A 53 2.70 -13.26 5.90
N PRO A 54 2.99 -12.11 6.54
CA PRO A 54 2.79 -11.98 7.97
C PRO A 54 1.35 -12.38 8.25
N SER A 55 1.22 -13.53 8.90
CA SER A 55 -0.04 -14.03 9.38
C SER A 55 -0.63 -12.97 10.29
N ASP A 56 -1.94 -12.84 10.18
CA ASP A 56 -2.84 -12.10 11.05
C ASP A 56 -2.72 -12.64 12.49
N ASP A 57 -1.58 -12.39 13.13
CA ASP A 57 -1.40 -12.59 14.55
C ASP A 57 -2.03 -11.37 15.20
N GLY A 58 -3.23 -11.60 15.74
CA GLY A 58 -4.06 -10.66 16.50
C GLY A 58 -3.30 -9.94 17.61
N ASN A 59 -2.48 -8.97 17.24
CA ASN A 59 -1.87 -8.02 18.13
C ASN A 59 -2.91 -6.92 18.35
N THR A 60 -3.45 -6.88 19.55
CA THR A 60 -4.41 -5.91 20.05
C THR A 60 -4.11 -4.48 19.58
N ASP A 61 -5.18 -3.73 19.28
CA ASP A 61 -5.16 -2.35 18.75
C ASP A 61 -4.27 -1.41 19.58
N GLU A 62 -4.13 -1.67 20.89
CA GLU A 62 -3.26 -0.90 21.80
C GLU A 62 -1.76 -0.97 21.47
N SER A 63 -1.28 -2.07 20.89
CA SER A 63 0.14 -2.24 20.55
C SER A 63 0.52 -1.52 19.26
N ARG A 64 -0.47 -1.23 18.42
CA ARG A 64 -0.29 -0.75 17.05
C ARG A 64 0.36 0.65 17.02
N PRO A 65 -0.06 1.64 17.83
CA PRO A 65 0.62 2.93 17.91
C PRO A 65 2.09 2.84 18.31
N LYS A 66 2.42 1.97 19.25
CA LYS A 66 3.80 1.76 19.69
C LYS A 66 4.66 1.14 18.58
N ARG A 67 4.14 0.11 17.91
CA ARG A 67 4.86 -0.57 16.81
C ARG A 67 5.17 0.37 15.65
N ILE A 68 4.21 1.18 15.22
CA ILE A 68 4.46 2.12 14.12
C ILE A 68 5.44 3.23 14.54
N ALA A 69 5.32 3.74 15.76
CA ALA A 69 6.25 4.73 16.30
C ALA A 69 7.70 4.20 16.36
N GLU A 70 7.88 2.97 16.84
CA GLU A 70 9.18 2.29 16.85
C GLU A 70 9.71 1.99 15.45
N TYR A 71 8.84 1.64 14.51
CA TYR A 71 9.20 1.39 13.12
C TYR A 71 9.70 2.67 12.42
N LEU A 72 8.97 3.78 12.56
CA LEU A 72 9.29 5.05 11.90
C LEU A 72 10.44 5.81 12.56
N THR A 73 10.69 5.61 13.86
CA THR A 73 11.79 6.27 14.55
C THR A 73 13.14 5.83 13.98
N GLY A 74 13.88 6.80 13.44
CA GLY A 74 15.16 6.60 12.77
C GLY A 74 15.05 6.06 11.34
N ALA A 75 13.86 6.00 10.76
CA ALA A 75 13.67 5.51 9.40
C ALA A 75 14.04 6.59 8.36
N THR A 76 14.78 6.18 7.34
CA THR A 76 15.06 6.98 6.14
C THR A 76 14.21 6.45 5.00
N PHE A 77 13.50 7.35 4.35
CA PHE A 77 12.76 7.11 3.14
C PHE A 77 13.62 7.59 1.97
N THR A 78 13.78 6.72 0.98
CA THR A 78 14.55 7.01 -0.23
C THR A 78 13.73 6.57 -1.42
N GLY A 79 13.47 7.49 -2.33
CA GLY A 79 12.57 7.22 -3.43
C GLY A 79 12.60 8.25 -4.53
N GLN A 80 11.47 8.30 -5.22
CA GLN A 80 11.25 9.13 -6.39
C GLN A 80 9.85 9.74 -6.30
N PHE A 81 9.70 10.96 -6.80
CA PHE A 81 8.40 11.59 -7.00
C PHE A 81 8.19 12.00 -8.46
N THR A 82 6.92 12.05 -8.85
CA THR A 82 6.43 12.52 -10.14
C THR A 82 5.73 13.86 -9.97
N VAL A 83 5.63 14.61 -11.06
CA VAL A 83 4.74 15.77 -11.15
C VAL A 83 3.67 15.44 -12.19
N ALA A 84 2.40 15.60 -11.84
CA ALA A 84 1.28 15.36 -12.75
C ALA A 84 1.47 16.14 -14.06
N GLY A 85 1.24 15.47 -15.19
CA GLY A 85 1.47 16.02 -16.52
C GLY A 85 2.94 15.98 -16.99
N LYS A 86 3.87 15.43 -16.21
CA LYS A 86 5.26 15.18 -16.62
C LYS A 86 5.55 13.67 -16.60
N SER A 87 6.43 13.24 -17.51
CA SER A 87 6.90 11.85 -17.60
C SER A 87 8.04 11.53 -16.61
N ASP A 88 8.73 12.55 -16.14
CA ASP A 88 10.01 12.38 -15.47
C ASP A 88 9.82 12.15 -13.96
N THR A 89 10.65 11.28 -13.39
CA THR A 89 10.77 11.09 -11.95
C THR A 89 11.94 11.89 -11.38
N LYS A 90 11.79 12.39 -10.15
CA LYS A 90 12.82 13.13 -9.43
C LYS A 90 13.13 12.47 -8.10
N PRO A 91 14.40 12.39 -7.69
CA PRO A 91 14.76 11.76 -6.43
C PRO A 91 14.25 12.57 -5.24
N GLU A 92 13.90 11.87 -4.18
CA GLU A 92 13.57 12.45 -2.88
C GLU A 92 14.04 11.56 -1.74
N SER A 93 14.33 12.20 -0.59
CA SER A 93 14.70 11.50 0.62
C SER A 93 14.37 12.32 1.85
N TYR A 94 13.93 11.64 2.90
CA TYR A 94 13.67 12.23 4.22
C TYR A 94 13.97 11.23 5.33
N THR A 95 14.34 11.73 6.50
CA THR A 95 14.56 10.90 7.69
C THR A 95 13.61 11.31 8.78
N ILE A 96 12.83 10.36 9.31
CA ILE A 96 12.04 10.56 10.53
C ILE A 96 12.97 10.28 11.71
N SER A 97 13.44 11.32 12.40
CA SER A 97 14.35 11.17 13.52
C SER A 97 13.64 10.66 14.78
N SER A 98 12.40 11.05 14.99
CA SER A 98 11.54 10.54 16.06
C SER A 98 10.07 10.47 15.62
N CYS A 99 9.34 9.48 16.12
CA CYS A 99 7.90 9.36 16.00
C CYS A 99 7.30 9.02 17.36
N GLU A 100 6.46 9.90 17.90
CA GLU A 100 5.86 9.74 19.23
C GLU A 100 4.33 9.80 19.13
N PRO A 101 3.58 8.77 19.60
CA PRO A 101 2.12 8.85 19.63
C PRO A 101 1.67 9.91 20.64
N LEU A 102 0.68 10.74 20.28
CA LEU A 102 0.17 11.81 21.16
C LEU A 102 -1.00 11.37 22.05
N GLY A 103 -1.52 10.15 21.85
CA GLY A 103 -2.54 9.55 22.70
C GLY A 103 -3.98 9.92 22.36
N HIS A 104 -4.22 10.70 21.31
CA HIS A 104 -5.55 11.04 20.81
C HIS A 104 -5.55 11.26 19.29
N ASP A 105 -6.73 11.16 18.67
CA ASP A 105 -7.03 11.51 17.26
C ASP A 105 -6.10 10.91 16.18
N ASP A 106 -5.54 9.73 16.45
CA ASP A 106 -4.53 9.08 15.60
C ASP A 106 -3.30 9.96 15.30
N LEU A 107 -3.01 10.92 16.18
CA LEU A 107 -1.92 11.89 16.02
C LEU A 107 -0.60 11.36 16.55
N TYR A 108 0.45 11.66 15.79
CA TYR A 108 1.83 11.36 16.10
C TYR A 108 2.67 12.61 15.88
N ARG A 109 3.57 12.89 16.81
CA ARG A 109 4.60 13.91 16.65
C ARG A 109 5.80 13.30 15.94
N LEU A 110 6.01 13.72 14.70
CA LEU A 110 7.14 13.32 13.89
C LEU A 110 8.15 14.46 13.85
N LYS A 111 9.42 14.17 14.07
CA LYS A 111 10.52 15.08 13.72
C LYS A 111 11.12 14.58 12.42
N VAL A 112 11.00 15.39 11.37
CA VAL A 112 11.41 14.99 10.02
C VAL A 112 12.55 15.88 9.56
N LYS A 113 13.67 15.24 9.21
CA LYS A 113 14.80 15.88 8.55
C LYS A 113 14.57 15.83 7.04
N ILE A 114 14.49 17.01 6.45
CA ILE A 114 14.21 17.18 5.02
C ILE A 114 15.37 17.94 4.42
N ARG A 115 15.89 17.42 3.30
CA ARG A 115 16.78 18.17 2.41
C ARG A 115 16.05 18.42 1.10
N TYR A 116 15.69 19.68 0.84
CA TYR A 116 14.98 20.09 -0.36
C TYR A 116 15.49 21.43 -0.88
N GLY A 117 16.10 21.42 -2.07
CA GLY A 117 16.77 22.60 -2.61
C GLY A 117 17.87 23.09 -1.66
N ASP A 118 17.79 24.35 -1.25
CA ASP A 118 18.70 24.99 -0.28
C ASP A 118 18.27 24.79 1.18
N VAL A 119 17.12 24.15 1.42
CA VAL A 119 16.59 23.90 2.77
C VAL A 119 17.13 22.57 3.29
N ASP A 120 17.89 22.65 4.38
CA ASP A 120 18.28 21.51 5.22
C ASP A 120 17.82 21.82 6.63
N GLY A 121 16.82 21.08 7.12
CA GLY A 121 16.17 21.39 8.39
C GLY A 121 15.45 20.19 8.99
N GLU A 122 15.18 20.30 10.29
CA GLU A 122 14.40 19.34 11.06
C GLU A 122 13.10 20.00 11.51
N PHE A 123 11.97 19.43 11.09
CA PHE A 123 10.64 20.01 11.30
C PHE A 123 9.82 19.10 12.21
N PRO A 124 9.35 19.59 13.38
CA PRO A 124 8.35 18.89 14.16
C PRO A 124 6.97 19.06 13.51
N MET A 125 6.28 17.96 13.24
CA MET A 125 4.95 17.93 12.65
C MET A 125 4.06 16.95 13.42
N ASP A 126 2.87 17.41 13.79
CA ASP A 126 1.83 16.55 14.36
C ASP A 126 0.96 16.04 13.21
N LEU A 127 1.19 14.79 12.81
CA LEU A 127 0.56 14.17 11.65
C LEU A 127 -0.34 13.01 12.08
N LYS A 128 -1.40 12.78 11.31
CA LYS A 128 -2.24 11.60 11.50
C LYS A 128 -1.59 10.40 10.83
N ILE A 129 -1.64 9.25 11.51
CA ILE A 129 -1.37 7.95 10.88
C ILE A 129 -2.66 7.14 10.93
N LEU A 130 -3.37 7.16 9.80
CA LEU A 130 -4.60 6.41 9.61
C LEU A 130 -4.29 5.01 9.09
N TRP A 131 -5.25 4.09 9.16
CA TRP A 131 -5.01 2.68 8.86
C TRP A 131 -6.01 2.13 7.84
N SER A 132 -5.48 1.45 6.82
CA SER A 132 -6.26 0.62 5.91
C SER A 132 -6.00 -0.85 6.26
N GLY A 133 -6.85 -1.42 7.12
CA GLY A 133 -6.56 -2.70 7.77
C GLY A 133 -5.28 -2.59 8.62
N ASN A 134 -4.28 -3.41 8.32
CA ASN A 134 -2.98 -3.42 9.00
C ASN A 134 -1.93 -2.51 8.33
N THR A 135 -2.33 -1.70 7.34
CA THR A 135 -1.41 -0.86 6.56
C THR A 135 -1.52 0.60 6.99
N PRO A 136 -0.46 1.19 7.58
CA PRO A 136 -0.48 2.59 8.02
C PRO A 136 -0.34 3.56 6.85
N VAL A 137 -1.00 4.70 6.97
CA VAL A 137 -1.03 5.81 6.00
C VAL A 137 -0.74 7.12 6.74
N ILE A 138 0.45 7.67 6.53
CA ILE A 138 0.80 9.01 7.01
C ILE A 138 -0.03 10.03 6.22
N THR A 139 -0.78 10.86 6.92
CA THR A 139 -1.74 11.80 6.34
C THR A 139 -1.39 13.23 6.72
N MET A 140 -1.17 14.06 5.69
CA MET A 140 -1.00 15.50 5.82
C MET A 140 -2.17 16.19 5.12
N ASP A 141 -2.87 17.06 5.85
CA ASP A 141 -4.00 17.84 5.32
C ASP A 141 -3.69 19.33 5.42
N ALA A 142 -3.29 19.92 4.29
CA ALA A 142 -2.96 21.34 4.16
C ALA A 142 -2.02 21.86 5.27
N ILE A 143 -0.95 21.12 5.54
CA ILE A 143 0.05 21.49 6.55
C ILE A 143 0.96 22.56 5.98
N TRP A 144 1.00 23.72 6.63
CA TRP A 144 1.94 24.78 6.29
C TRP A 144 3.30 24.54 6.94
N ILE A 145 4.35 24.47 6.12
CA ILE A 145 5.73 24.32 6.56
C ILE A 145 6.46 25.65 6.32
N PRO A 146 7.00 26.29 7.38
CA PRO A 146 7.70 27.57 7.25
C PRO A 146 8.81 27.53 6.19
N GLY A 147 8.78 28.48 5.25
CA GLY A 147 9.76 28.60 4.17
C GLY A 147 9.59 27.59 3.02
N LEU A 148 8.72 26.58 3.16
CA LEU A 148 8.51 25.55 2.14
C LEU A 148 7.11 25.58 1.49
N GLY A 149 6.09 26.14 2.15
CA GLY A 149 4.73 26.25 1.61
C GLY A 149 3.73 25.29 2.26
N THR A 150 2.59 25.07 1.60
CA THR A 150 1.50 24.23 2.13
C THR A 150 1.45 22.89 1.42
N PHE A 151 1.44 21.80 2.19
CA PHE A 151 1.50 20.44 1.67
C PHE A 151 0.30 19.62 2.10
N SER A 152 -0.20 18.80 1.17
CA SER A 152 -1.09 17.67 1.48
C SER A 152 -0.47 16.39 0.93
N ALA A 153 -0.58 15.30 1.68
CA ALA A 153 -0.01 14.01 1.28
C ALA A 153 -0.79 12.86 1.90
N ARG A 154 -0.75 11.71 1.24
CA ARG A 154 -1.18 10.41 1.79
C ARG A 154 -0.11 9.40 1.41
N VAL A 155 0.63 8.91 2.40
CA VAL A 155 1.76 8.01 2.18
C VAL A 155 1.48 6.68 2.88
N LEU A 156 1.16 5.68 2.08
CA LEU A 156 0.93 4.32 2.54
C LEU A 156 2.27 3.61 2.71
N ILE A 157 2.41 2.87 3.81
CA ILE A 157 3.61 2.10 4.13
C ILE A 157 3.25 0.63 4.15
N HIS A 158 3.98 -0.17 3.38
CA HIS A 158 3.82 -1.61 3.35
C HIS A 158 5.20 -2.27 3.36
N GLN A 159 5.50 -2.97 4.46
CA GLN A 159 6.79 -3.59 4.73
C GLN A 159 7.94 -2.56 4.72
N ASP A 160 8.89 -2.67 3.80
CA ASP A 160 10.04 -1.79 3.60
C ASP A 160 9.82 -0.80 2.45
N ARG A 161 8.57 -0.60 2.01
CA ARG A 161 8.21 0.26 0.89
C ARG A 161 7.15 1.27 1.28
N TYR A 162 7.13 2.36 0.54
CA TYR A 162 6.05 3.34 0.59
C TYR A 162 5.62 3.76 -0.81
N ALA A 163 4.37 4.19 -0.90
CA ALA A 163 3.83 4.86 -2.06
C ALA A 163 2.75 5.84 -1.61
N GLY A 164 2.58 6.93 -2.34
CA GLY A 164 1.64 7.96 -1.93
C GLY A 164 1.39 9.03 -2.96
N THR A 165 0.54 9.97 -2.58
CA THR A 165 0.29 11.22 -3.29
C THR A 165 0.89 12.38 -2.53
N TRP A 166 1.26 13.42 -3.27
CA TRP A 166 1.64 14.71 -2.70
C TRP A 166 0.99 15.83 -3.49
N GLN A 167 0.74 16.94 -2.80
CA GLN A 167 0.23 18.18 -3.35
C GLN A 167 0.95 19.33 -2.64
N HIS A 168 1.37 20.32 -3.41
CA HIS A 168 1.86 21.62 -2.97
C HIS A 168 1.19 22.68 -3.85
N ASP A 169 0.31 23.47 -3.25
CA ASP A 169 -0.55 24.45 -3.94
C ASP A 169 -1.27 23.80 -5.14
N ASP A 170 -1.01 24.25 -6.37
CA ASP A 170 -1.63 23.73 -7.60
C ASP A 170 -0.89 22.54 -8.23
N LYS A 171 0.26 22.14 -7.67
CA LYS A 171 1.09 21.04 -8.20
C LYS A 171 0.97 19.80 -7.33
N GLY A 172 0.91 18.63 -7.96
CA GLY A 172 0.92 17.37 -7.24
C GLY A 172 1.44 16.22 -8.08
N GLY A 173 1.38 15.02 -7.51
CA GLY A 173 1.80 13.80 -8.16
C GLY A 173 1.88 12.64 -7.19
N HIS A 174 2.71 11.66 -7.53
CA HIS A 174 2.94 10.48 -6.72
C HIS A 174 4.38 10.44 -6.22
N LEU A 175 4.58 9.83 -5.06
CA LEU A 175 5.89 9.47 -4.51
C LEU A 175 5.90 7.97 -4.21
N PHE A 176 7.07 7.34 -4.32
CA PHE A 176 7.26 5.93 -3.98
C PHE A 176 8.75 5.62 -3.76
N GLY A 177 9.02 4.62 -2.94
CA GLY A 177 10.40 4.24 -2.62
C GLY A 177 10.49 3.15 -1.56
N THR A 178 11.65 3.10 -0.91
CA THR A 178 11.98 2.16 0.15
C THR A 178 12.26 2.86 1.48
N ILE A 179 12.09 2.11 2.57
CA ILE A 179 12.29 2.56 3.94
C ILE A 179 13.42 1.74 4.55
N GLU A 180 14.47 2.43 4.98
CA GLU A 180 15.61 1.82 5.65
C GLU A 180 15.72 2.35 7.07
N LYS A 181 15.92 1.46 8.04
CA LYS A 181 16.11 1.88 9.43
C LYS A 181 17.58 2.22 9.65
N ASN A 182 17.88 3.48 9.94
CA ASN A 182 19.23 3.85 10.32
C ASN A 182 19.58 3.14 11.64
N ALA A 183 20.79 2.58 11.73
CA ALA A 183 21.31 2.07 12.99
C ALA A 183 21.19 3.18 14.06
N ARG A 184 20.72 2.81 15.27
CA ARG A 184 20.39 3.75 16.34
C ARG A 184 21.53 4.77 16.54
N PRO A 185 21.28 6.09 16.51
CA PRO A 185 22.23 7.04 17.04
C PRO A 185 22.29 6.80 18.55
N ASN A 186 23.46 6.36 19.04
CA ASN A 186 23.81 5.97 20.42
C ASN A 186 23.75 4.46 20.72
N ALA A 187 24.59 3.67 20.04
CA ALA A 187 25.43 2.75 20.81
C ALA A 187 26.47 3.62 21.53
N ARG A 188 26.38 3.72 22.87
CA ARG A 188 27.44 4.34 23.67
C ARG A 188 28.75 3.64 23.32
N PRO A 189 29.88 4.34 23.09
CA PRO A 189 31.18 3.69 23.09
C PRO A 189 31.31 2.97 24.43
N ASN A 190 31.67 1.69 24.43
CA ASN A 190 31.90 0.93 25.66
C ASN A 190 32.85 1.72 26.58
N ASP A 191 32.42 1.86 27.84
CA ASP A 191 33.23 2.31 28.99
C ASP A 191 34.36 1.29 29.27
#